data_AF-A0A3M2DQ87-F1
#
_entry.id   AF-A0A3M2DQ87-F1
#
_cell.length_a   1.000
_cell.length_b   1.000
_cell.length_c   1.000
_cell.angle_alpha   90.00
_cell.angle_beta   90.00
_cell.angle_gamma   90.00
#
_symmetry.space_group_name_H-M   'P 1'
#
loop_
_entity.id
_entity.type
_entity.pdbx_description
1 polymer ?
#
loop_
_entity_poly.entity_id
_entity_poly.type
_entity_poly.pdbx_seq_one_letter_code
_entity_poly.pdbx_strand_id
1 'polypeptide(L)'
;MRSTGIAVLLVCAACSFDASGYSSGAGGDLVPPATGPDAGSDPRGPDAAGNPGAPDAGDTARTPDAGGTTAPPDAGLSATCDALCPGTCEGDVCVIVCDADDSCGNVACPPGFACRVDCAGDGSCRSVDCTAATACEVTCSGRRSCDRPVACGVGPCDVACAGDESCKRGVACAAACACQVTCDGHDACRAPASCPPGCSDDFGCTTDGDNCATC
;
A
#
# COMPACT_ATOMS: atom_id res chain seq x y z
N MET A 1 12.85 33.34 47.97
CA MET A 1 12.36 32.38 48.98
C MET A 1 10.85 32.28 48.89
N ARG A 2 10.34 31.19 48.31
CA ARG A 2 9.17 30.40 48.72
C ARG A 2 8.87 29.41 47.61
N SER A 3 9.49 28.25 47.81
CA SER A 3 9.29 27.01 47.09
C SER A 3 8.00 26.38 47.61
N THR A 4 7.06 26.08 46.73
CA THR A 4 5.91 25.21 47.04
C THR A 4 5.86 24.15 45.97
N GLY A 5 6.42 22.98 46.33
CA GLY A 5 6.40 21.77 45.52
C GLY A 5 4.98 21.21 45.44
N ILE A 6 4.60 20.80 44.24
CA ILE A 6 3.39 20.03 43.98
C ILE A 6 3.81 18.56 43.96
N ALA A 7 3.29 17.82 44.93
CA ALA A 7 3.50 16.40 45.11
C ALA A 7 2.91 15.61 43.94
N VAL A 8 3.75 14.81 43.30
CA VAL A 8 3.39 13.78 42.33
C VAL A 8 2.62 12.70 43.08
N LEU A 9 1.30 12.65 42.85
CA LEU A 9 0.43 11.58 43.35
C LEU A 9 0.47 10.44 42.34
N LEU A 10 1.38 9.51 42.62
CA LEU A 10 1.56 8.24 41.91
C LEU A 10 0.37 7.32 42.20
N VAL A 11 -0.65 7.34 41.34
CA VAL A 11 -1.74 6.36 41.36
C VAL A 11 -1.33 5.16 40.52
N CYS A 12 -0.70 4.17 41.16
CA CYS A 12 -0.63 2.81 40.67
C CYS A 12 -1.95 2.11 41.01
N ALA A 13 -2.92 2.15 40.09
CA ALA A 13 -4.11 1.31 40.15
C ALA A 13 -3.99 0.26 39.04
N ALA A 14 -3.89 -1.01 39.46
CA ALA A 14 -3.76 -2.18 38.62
C ALA A 14 -4.86 -2.26 37.54
N CYS A 15 -4.45 -2.49 36.29
CA CYS A 15 -5.29 -3.06 35.25
C CYS A 15 -4.53 -4.24 34.65
N SER A 16 -5.25 -5.34 34.52
CA SER A 16 -4.78 -6.71 34.56
C SER A 16 -4.08 -7.15 33.29
N PHE A 17 -2.98 -7.88 33.46
CA PHE A 17 -2.46 -8.82 32.49
C PHE A 17 -3.43 -10.02 32.48
N ASP A 18 -4.29 -10.14 31.46
CA ASP A 18 -5.06 -11.38 31.24
C ASP A 18 -4.29 -12.24 30.22
N ALA A 19 -3.47 -13.12 30.76
CA ALA A 19 -2.92 -14.24 30.03
C ALA A 19 -3.82 -15.46 30.30
N SER A 20 -4.23 -16.14 29.23
CA SER A 20 -4.77 -17.53 29.20
C SER A 20 -6.30 -17.68 29.26
N GLY A 21 -6.94 -17.61 28.09
CA GLY A 21 -8.33 -18.03 27.84
C GLY A 21 -8.42 -19.16 26.81
N TYR A 22 -8.04 -20.36 27.22
CA TYR A 22 -8.48 -21.68 26.74
C TYR A 22 -9.79 -21.70 25.92
N SER A 23 -9.80 -22.40 24.78
CA SER A 23 -11.04 -22.94 24.21
C SER A 23 -10.87 -24.43 23.97
N SER A 24 -11.03 -25.18 25.06
CA SER A 24 -11.15 -26.64 25.05
C SER A 24 -12.60 -27.02 24.78
N GLY A 25 -12.95 -27.27 23.52
CA GLY A 25 -14.17 -27.94 23.12
C GLY A 25 -13.86 -29.35 22.64
N ALA A 26 -13.92 -30.33 23.55
CA ALA A 26 -13.82 -31.75 23.23
C ALA A 26 -15.21 -32.37 23.02
N GLY A 27 -15.32 -33.24 22.02
CA GLY A 27 -16.15 -34.44 22.08
C GLY A 27 -17.54 -34.38 21.45
N GLY A 28 -17.66 -34.97 20.26
CA GLY A 28 -18.92 -35.24 19.58
C GLY A 28 -18.72 -36.14 18.36
N ASP A 29 -18.08 -37.28 18.59
CA ASP A 29 -17.94 -38.43 17.68
C ASP A 29 -19.32 -38.95 17.24
N LEU A 30 -19.57 -39.14 15.94
CA LEU A 30 -20.37 -40.23 15.35
C LEU A 30 -20.12 -40.36 13.81
N VAL A 31 -19.17 -41.22 13.42
CA VAL A 31 -19.28 -42.42 12.50
C VAL A 31 -20.00 -42.25 11.12
N PRO A 32 -19.63 -42.92 9.97
CA PRO A 32 -18.79 -44.12 9.76
C PRO A 32 -17.73 -44.05 8.60
N PRO A 33 -17.00 -45.17 8.34
CA PRO A 33 -15.82 -45.24 7.50
C PRO A 33 -16.02 -45.83 6.09
N ALA A 34 -14.92 -45.76 5.33
CA ALA A 34 -14.40 -46.77 4.41
C ALA A 34 -14.83 -46.79 2.93
N THR A 35 -13.77 -46.72 2.11
CA THR A 35 -13.48 -47.55 0.92
C THR A 35 -14.31 -47.37 -0.34
N GLY A 36 -13.65 -46.79 -1.35
CA GLY A 36 -13.88 -47.07 -2.76
C GLY A 36 -12.62 -46.74 -3.58
N PRO A 37 -11.95 -47.74 -4.19
CA PRO A 37 -10.83 -47.54 -5.10
C PRO A 37 -11.27 -47.47 -6.57
N ASP A 38 -10.37 -46.96 -7.41
CA ASP A 38 -10.25 -47.17 -8.87
C ASP A 38 -11.40 -46.72 -9.81
N ALA A 39 -11.05 -45.82 -10.75
CA ALA A 39 -10.92 -46.13 -12.17
C ALA A 39 -11.33 -44.96 -13.11
N GLY A 40 -10.50 -44.72 -14.14
CA GLY A 40 -10.78 -43.87 -15.29
C GLY A 40 -9.76 -42.73 -15.39
N SER A 41 -8.53 -42.90 -15.89
CA SER A 41 -8.17 -43.32 -17.26
C SER A 41 -8.98 -42.56 -18.32
N ASP A 42 -8.35 -41.56 -18.96
CA ASP A 42 -8.21 -41.42 -20.42
C ASP A 42 -7.87 -39.96 -20.81
N PRO A 43 -7.29 -39.69 -22.00
CA PRO A 43 -5.98 -40.17 -22.42
C PRO A 43 -5.11 -39.01 -22.92
N ARG A 44 -3.87 -39.35 -23.24
CA ARG A 44 -2.94 -38.60 -24.09
C ARG A 44 -3.67 -37.97 -25.30
N GLY A 45 -3.65 -36.65 -25.37
CA GLY A 45 -3.82 -35.91 -26.63
C GLY A 45 -2.48 -35.88 -27.38
N PRO A 46 -2.45 -36.15 -28.69
CA PRO A 46 -1.25 -36.52 -29.41
C PRO A 46 -0.30 -35.35 -29.67
N ASP A 47 0.97 -35.70 -29.70
CA ASP A 47 2.06 -34.97 -30.32
C ASP A 47 1.68 -34.50 -31.73
N ALA A 48 1.58 -33.18 -31.91
CA ALA A 48 1.63 -32.58 -33.23
C ALA A 48 3.10 -32.50 -33.65
N ALA A 49 3.50 -33.48 -34.44
CA ALA A 49 4.75 -33.53 -35.17
C ALA A 49 4.94 -32.28 -36.04
N GLY A 50 6.16 -31.74 -35.99
CA GLY A 50 6.95 -31.39 -37.17
C GLY A 50 6.42 -30.30 -38.10
N ASN A 51 7.08 -29.16 -38.07
CA ASN A 51 7.38 -28.45 -39.31
C ASN A 51 8.90 -28.24 -39.44
N PRO A 52 9.63 -29.15 -40.11
CA PRO A 52 10.99 -28.89 -40.56
C PRO A 52 10.93 -28.21 -41.94
N GLY A 53 11.45 -26.99 -42.01
CA GLY A 53 11.84 -26.38 -43.29
C GLY A 53 11.10 -25.10 -43.64
N ALA A 54 11.64 -23.98 -43.16
CA ALA A 54 11.74 -22.78 -44.00
C ALA A 54 13.24 -22.53 -44.24
N PRO A 55 13.68 -22.40 -45.50
CA PRO A 55 15.09 -22.27 -45.85
C PRO A 55 15.67 -20.92 -45.42
N ASP A 56 16.92 -20.98 -44.96
CA ASP A 56 17.84 -19.86 -44.88
C ASP A 56 17.91 -19.13 -46.23
N ALA A 57 17.51 -17.86 -46.23
CA ALA A 57 17.81 -16.94 -47.30
C ALA A 57 18.16 -15.57 -46.71
N GLY A 58 19.40 -15.15 -46.93
CA GLY A 58 19.73 -13.73 -47.02
C GLY A 58 20.68 -13.19 -45.96
N ASP A 59 21.94 -13.62 -46.04
CA ASP A 59 23.09 -12.81 -45.64
C ASP A 59 23.12 -11.48 -46.45
N THR A 60 23.81 -10.49 -45.90
CA THR A 60 24.23 -9.20 -46.47
C THR A 60 23.30 -7.97 -46.34
N ALA A 61 23.21 -7.45 -45.12
CA ALA A 61 23.42 -6.02 -44.92
C ALA A 61 24.04 -5.76 -43.53
N ARG A 62 25.36 -5.90 -43.44
CA ARG A 62 26.13 -5.22 -42.39
C ARG A 62 26.01 -3.72 -42.64
N THR A 63 25.02 -3.09 -42.02
CA THR A 63 25.03 -1.64 -41.86
C THR A 63 26.16 -1.28 -40.90
N PRO A 64 27.02 -0.30 -41.23
CA PRO A 64 28.07 0.15 -40.33
C PRO A 64 27.46 0.61 -39.00
N ASP A 65 27.97 0.06 -37.90
CA ASP A 65 27.91 0.65 -36.56
C ASP A 65 28.48 2.07 -36.62
N ALA A 66 27.61 3.04 -36.89
CA ALA A 66 27.95 4.45 -36.87
C ALA A 66 26.72 5.21 -36.36
N GLY A 67 26.62 5.30 -35.03
CA GLY A 67 25.58 6.07 -34.39
C GLY A 67 25.34 5.59 -32.98
N GLY A 68 26.38 5.65 -32.14
CA GLY A 68 26.16 5.81 -30.71
C GLY A 68 25.35 7.09 -30.52
N THR A 69 24.03 6.97 -30.58
CA THR A 69 23.14 7.92 -29.95
C THR A 69 23.50 7.83 -28.48
N THR A 70 24.36 8.74 -28.03
CA THR A 70 24.29 9.21 -26.66
C THR A 70 22.84 9.59 -26.47
N ALA A 71 22.07 8.67 -25.87
CA ALA A 71 20.72 8.96 -25.45
C ALA A 71 20.81 10.32 -24.74
N PRO A 72 19.99 11.31 -25.15
CA PRO A 72 19.95 12.56 -24.42
C PRO A 72 19.76 12.17 -22.95
N PRO A 73 20.55 12.73 -22.02
CA PRO A 73 20.38 12.38 -20.62
C PRO A 73 18.90 12.53 -20.28
N ASP A 74 18.35 11.61 -19.50
CA ASP A 74 16.97 11.59 -18.99
C ASP A 74 16.59 12.84 -18.14
N ALA A 75 17.34 13.93 -18.30
CA ALA A 75 17.09 15.28 -17.82
C ALA A 75 15.72 15.84 -18.26
N GLY A 76 15.05 15.23 -19.24
CA GLY A 76 13.69 15.63 -19.64
C GLY A 76 12.62 15.32 -18.59
N LEU A 77 12.74 14.18 -17.89
CA LEU A 77 11.75 13.73 -16.89
C LEU A 77 11.96 14.40 -15.53
N SER A 78 13.21 14.51 -15.09
CA SER A 78 13.54 15.19 -13.82
C SER A 78 13.11 16.66 -13.84
N ALA A 79 13.42 17.40 -14.90
CA ALA A 79 13.08 18.83 -14.99
C ALA A 79 11.56 19.08 -15.00
N THR A 80 10.76 18.12 -15.51
CA THR A 80 9.30 18.20 -15.43
C THR A 80 8.77 17.85 -14.05
N CYS A 81 9.41 16.93 -13.32
CA CYS A 81 9.04 16.61 -11.96
C CYS A 81 9.25 17.83 -11.05
N ASP A 82 10.42 18.47 -11.11
CA ASP A 82 10.75 19.67 -10.30
C ASP A 82 9.76 20.82 -10.48
N ALA A 83 9.10 20.91 -11.65
CA ALA A 83 8.11 21.93 -11.94
C ALA A 83 6.69 21.60 -11.44
N LEU A 84 6.37 20.31 -11.26
CA LEU A 84 5.02 19.82 -10.95
C LEU A 84 4.89 19.27 -9.53
N CYS A 85 5.97 18.78 -8.94
CA CYS A 85 6.00 18.24 -7.60
C CYS A 85 6.05 19.39 -6.58
N PRO A 86 5.14 19.44 -5.59
CA PRO A 86 5.21 20.43 -4.52
C PRO A 86 6.34 20.13 -3.50
N GLY A 87 6.97 18.95 -3.59
CA GLY A 87 8.08 18.51 -2.75
C GLY A 87 9.41 18.44 -3.49
N THR A 88 10.20 17.41 -3.20
CA THR A 88 11.50 17.14 -3.84
C THR A 88 11.37 15.96 -4.79
N CYS A 89 11.97 16.03 -5.97
CA CYS A 89 11.98 14.92 -6.92
C CYS A 89 13.20 14.02 -6.74
N GLU A 90 12.96 12.73 -6.55
CA GLU A 90 13.97 11.67 -6.53
C GLU A 90 13.79 10.80 -7.77
N GLY A 91 14.32 11.25 -8.91
CA GLY A 91 14.06 10.62 -10.21
C GLY A 91 12.61 10.84 -10.64
N ASP A 92 11.84 9.75 -10.78
CA ASP A 92 10.42 9.78 -11.17
C ASP A 92 9.46 9.75 -9.95
N VAL A 93 10.00 9.89 -8.74
CA VAL A 93 9.24 9.92 -7.49
C VAL A 93 9.19 11.34 -6.93
N CYS A 94 7.98 11.88 -6.77
CA CYS A 94 7.72 13.12 -6.05
C CYS A 94 7.64 12.83 -4.55
N VAL A 95 8.61 13.29 -3.77
CA VAL A 95 8.71 13.07 -2.32
C VAL A 95 8.28 14.33 -1.57
N ILE A 96 7.26 14.20 -0.73
CA ILE A 96 6.66 15.30 0.03
C ILE A 96 6.79 14.98 1.51
N VAL A 97 7.62 15.73 2.23
CA VAL A 97 7.90 15.50 3.65
C VAL A 97 7.30 16.63 4.49
N CYS A 98 6.47 16.26 5.46
CA CYS A 98 5.67 17.15 6.30
C CYS A 98 5.96 16.87 7.79
N ASP A 99 7.19 17.18 8.22
CA ASP A 99 7.67 16.86 9.58
C ASP A 99 7.11 17.79 10.67
N ALA A 100 6.73 19.01 10.30
CA ALA A 100 6.17 19.98 11.24
C ALA A 100 4.64 19.87 11.32
N ASP A 101 4.10 20.18 12.50
CA ASP A 101 2.66 20.18 12.75
C ASP A 101 1.94 21.15 11.79
N ASP A 102 0.79 20.71 11.26
CA ASP A 102 -0.05 21.48 10.32
C ASP A 102 0.70 22.07 9.09
N SER A 103 1.87 21.52 8.71
CA SER A 103 2.78 22.17 7.76
C SER A 103 2.34 22.14 6.28
N CYS A 104 1.80 21.02 5.81
CA CYS A 104 1.49 20.83 4.39
C CYS A 104 0.02 21.07 4.06
N GLY A 105 -0.90 20.81 5.00
CA GLY A 105 -2.32 20.94 4.74
C GLY A 105 -2.79 19.92 3.70
N ASN A 106 -3.43 20.35 2.61
CA ASN A 106 -3.92 19.42 1.59
C ASN A 106 -2.78 19.11 0.60
N VAL A 107 -2.36 17.85 0.56
CA VAL A 107 -1.32 17.35 -0.35
C VAL A 107 -1.99 16.76 -1.59
N ALA A 108 -1.52 17.15 -2.78
CA ALA A 108 -1.95 16.60 -4.05
C ALA A 108 -0.73 16.14 -4.85
N CYS A 109 -0.73 14.87 -5.22
CA CYS A 109 0.34 14.27 -6.00
C CYS A 109 0.23 14.64 -7.49
N PRO A 110 1.35 14.93 -8.17
CA PRO A 110 1.32 15.32 -9.58
C PRO A 110 0.94 14.16 -10.50
N PRO A 111 0.29 14.44 -11.65
CA PRO A 111 -0.06 13.43 -12.63
C PRO A 111 1.19 12.80 -13.27
N GLY A 112 1.17 11.48 -13.47
CA GLY A 112 2.19 10.78 -14.25
C GLY A 112 3.47 10.39 -13.49
N PHE A 113 3.56 10.71 -12.19
CA PHE A 113 4.70 10.37 -11.35
C PHE A 113 4.28 9.47 -10.19
N ALA A 114 5.24 8.71 -9.66
CA ALA A 114 5.08 8.07 -8.36
C ALA A 114 5.15 9.14 -7.28
N CYS A 115 4.40 8.97 -6.19
CA CYS A 115 4.33 9.97 -5.12
C CYS A 115 4.60 9.29 -3.78
N ARG A 116 5.54 9.83 -3.01
CA ARG A 116 5.79 9.45 -1.62
C ARG A 116 5.44 10.63 -0.71
N VAL A 117 4.59 10.40 0.26
CA VAL A 117 4.12 11.44 1.20
C VAL A 117 4.39 10.99 2.62
N ASP A 118 5.25 11.72 3.33
CA ASP A 118 5.62 11.46 4.73
C ASP A 118 5.02 12.53 5.65
N CYS A 119 3.95 12.19 6.34
CA CYS A 119 3.20 13.06 7.26
C CYS A 119 3.59 12.76 8.71
N ALA A 120 4.77 13.24 9.13
CA ALA A 120 5.31 12.96 10.47
C ALA A 120 4.85 13.94 11.56
N GLY A 121 4.52 15.19 11.22
CA GLY A 121 3.97 16.15 12.17
C GLY A 121 2.50 15.88 12.52
N ASP A 122 2.05 16.36 13.67
CA ASP A 122 0.65 16.25 14.07
C ASP A 122 -0.24 17.10 13.16
N GLY A 123 -1.28 16.49 12.58
CA GLY A 123 -2.13 17.18 11.60
C GLY A 123 -1.38 17.69 10.36
N SER A 124 -0.14 17.26 10.13
CA SER A 124 0.76 17.77 9.09
C SER A 124 0.13 17.71 7.69
N CYS A 125 -0.54 16.61 7.36
CA CYS A 125 -1.36 16.46 6.18
C CYS A 125 -2.85 16.46 6.56
N ARG A 126 -3.60 17.43 6.08
CA ARG A 126 -5.05 17.42 6.24
C ARG A 126 -5.70 16.37 5.35
N SER A 127 -5.27 16.26 4.11
CA SER A 127 -5.75 15.27 3.13
C SER A 127 -4.64 14.94 2.15
N VAL A 128 -4.63 13.72 1.61
CA VAL A 128 -3.69 13.31 0.56
C VAL A 128 -4.49 12.84 -0.65
N ASP A 129 -4.26 13.45 -1.81
CA ASP A 129 -4.88 13.08 -3.08
C ASP A 129 -3.83 12.52 -4.04
N CYS A 130 -3.88 11.20 -4.23
CA CYS A 130 -3.03 10.44 -5.14
C CYS A 130 -3.74 10.07 -6.44
N THR A 131 -4.93 10.61 -6.72
CA THR A 131 -5.79 10.10 -7.82
C THR A 131 -5.15 10.23 -9.20
N ALA A 132 -4.23 11.17 -9.36
CA ALA A 132 -3.49 11.41 -10.60
C ALA A 132 -2.13 10.69 -10.67
N ALA A 133 -1.62 10.17 -9.54
CA ALA A 133 -0.31 9.54 -9.46
C ALA A 133 -0.29 8.15 -10.11
N THR A 134 0.87 7.72 -10.59
CA THR A 134 1.06 6.37 -11.15
C THR A 134 1.26 5.31 -10.07
N ALA A 135 1.75 5.72 -8.90
CA ALA A 135 1.87 4.94 -7.68
C ALA A 135 1.84 5.90 -6.48
N CYS A 136 1.32 5.46 -5.33
CA CYS A 136 1.34 6.27 -4.12
C CYS A 136 1.83 5.48 -2.90
N GLU A 137 2.72 6.09 -2.13
CA GLU A 137 3.20 5.62 -0.83
C GLU A 137 2.91 6.74 0.17
N VAL A 138 2.09 6.47 1.19
CA VAL A 138 1.65 7.47 2.16
C VAL A 138 1.91 6.98 3.58
N THR A 139 2.77 7.68 4.31
CA THR A 139 3.10 7.39 5.70
C THR A 139 2.51 8.46 6.61
N CYS A 140 1.48 8.11 7.39
CA CYS A 140 0.83 8.99 8.36
C CYS A 140 1.26 8.59 9.78
N SER A 141 2.39 9.12 10.25
CA SER A 141 3.01 8.76 11.54
C SER A 141 2.73 9.74 12.67
N GLY A 142 2.46 11.02 12.35
CA GLY A 142 2.02 12.01 13.34
C GLY A 142 0.57 11.77 13.79
N ARG A 143 0.17 12.28 14.96
CA ARG A 143 -1.21 12.16 15.42
C ARG A 143 -2.15 12.93 14.49
N ARG A 144 -3.22 12.27 14.02
CA ARG A 144 -4.17 12.86 13.06
C ARG A 144 -3.47 13.45 11.82
N SER A 145 -2.30 12.92 11.48
CA SER A 145 -1.45 13.41 10.39
C SER A 145 -2.09 13.30 9.02
N CYS A 146 -3.19 12.54 8.86
CA CYS A 146 -4.03 12.41 7.67
C CYS A 146 -5.53 12.46 8.05
N ASP A 147 -5.95 13.50 8.81
CA ASP A 147 -7.29 13.59 9.43
C ASP A 147 -8.49 13.55 8.45
N ARG A 148 -8.24 13.67 7.15
CA ARG A 148 -9.22 13.49 6.07
C ARG A 148 -8.86 12.32 5.16
N PRO A 149 -9.84 11.83 4.37
CA PRO A 149 -9.62 10.64 3.56
C PRO A 149 -8.40 10.78 2.65
N VAL A 150 -7.59 9.73 2.62
CA VAL A 150 -6.54 9.53 1.61
C VAL A 150 -7.21 8.98 0.37
N ALA A 151 -7.10 9.69 -0.76
CA ALA A 151 -7.71 9.29 -2.02
C ALA A 151 -6.65 8.64 -2.92
N CYS A 152 -6.70 7.32 -3.04
CA CYS A 152 -5.85 6.57 -3.96
C CYS A 152 -6.35 6.69 -5.41
N GLY A 153 -5.44 6.50 -6.36
CA GLY A 153 -5.73 6.48 -7.79
C GLY A 153 -6.04 5.08 -8.32
N VAL A 154 -5.60 4.82 -9.54
CA VAL A 154 -5.70 3.50 -10.21
C VAL A 154 -4.46 2.63 -10.01
N GLY A 155 -3.34 3.25 -9.66
CA GLY A 155 -2.05 2.57 -9.43
C GLY A 155 -1.96 1.90 -8.06
N PRO A 156 -0.83 1.24 -7.77
CA PRO A 156 -0.56 0.72 -6.43
C PRO A 156 -0.58 1.86 -5.41
N CYS A 157 -1.24 1.62 -4.28
CA CYS A 157 -1.40 2.57 -3.20
C CYS A 157 -1.05 1.87 -1.89
N ASP A 158 0.06 2.24 -1.28
CA ASP A 158 0.44 1.81 0.07
C ASP A 158 0.17 2.95 1.05
N VAL A 159 -0.65 2.68 2.06
CA VAL A 159 -1.01 3.65 3.10
C VAL A 159 -0.72 3.08 4.47
N ALA A 160 0.27 3.64 5.15
CA ALA A 160 0.66 3.28 6.51
C ALA A 160 0.15 4.33 7.52
N CYS A 161 -0.84 3.95 8.32
CA CYS A 161 -1.48 4.78 9.34
C CYS A 161 -0.93 4.43 10.73
N ALA A 162 0.30 4.86 11.01
CA ALA A 162 1.02 4.51 12.23
C ALA A 162 0.70 5.40 13.44
N GLY A 163 0.35 6.67 13.22
CA GLY A 163 0.01 7.59 14.32
C GLY A 163 -1.43 7.42 14.82
N ASP A 164 -1.71 7.88 16.04
CA ASP A 164 -3.06 7.81 16.61
C ASP A 164 -4.07 8.64 15.82
N GLU A 165 -5.24 8.06 15.55
CA GLU A 165 -6.30 8.66 14.73
C GLU A 165 -5.82 9.16 13.34
N SER A 166 -4.68 8.67 12.83
CA SER A 166 -4.02 9.24 11.63
C SER A 166 -4.87 9.23 10.39
N CYS A 167 -5.60 8.15 10.14
CA CYS A 167 -6.45 7.97 8.95
C CYS A 167 -7.91 7.76 9.35
N LYS A 168 -8.36 8.41 10.44
CA LYS A 168 -9.64 8.07 11.10
C LYS A 168 -10.88 8.25 10.21
N ARG A 169 -10.75 8.97 9.10
CA ARG A 169 -11.81 9.18 8.10
C ARG A 169 -11.76 8.18 6.94
N GLY A 170 -10.84 7.22 6.99
CA GLY A 170 -10.72 6.11 6.06
C GLY A 170 -9.80 6.40 4.89
N VAL A 171 -9.53 5.35 4.12
CA VAL A 171 -8.76 5.39 2.87
C VAL A 171 -9.70 5.04 1.74
N ALA A 172 -9.75 5.89 0.72
CA ALA A 172 -10.53 5.65 -0.49
C ALA A 172 -9.61 5.02 -1.54
N CYS A 173 -9.61 3.69 -1.62
CA CYS A 173 -8.80 2.94 -2.58
C CYS A 173 -9.26 3.12 -4.04
N ALA A 174 -10.39 3.81 -4.26
CA ALA A 174 -10.94 4.13 -5.57
C ALA A 174 -11.02 2.91 -6.49
N ALA A 175 -10.24 2.88 -7.58
CA ALA A 175 -10.17 1.77 -8.53
C ALA A 175 -8.86 0.97 -8.43
N ALA A 176 -8.01 1.24 -7.44
CA ALA A 176 -6.80 0.48 -7.20
C ALA A 176 -7.16 -0.89 -6.62
N CYS A 177 -7.00 -1.95 -7.42
CA CYS A 177 -6.93 -3.32 -6.91
C CYS A 177 -5.56 -3.65 -6.29
N ALA A 178 -4.71 -2.67 -5.99
CA ALA A 178 -3.43 -2.87 -5.31
C ALA A 178 -3.30 -1.83 -4.19
N CYS A 179 -4.34 -1.75 -3.36
CA CYS A 179 -4.43 -0.83 -2.24
C CYS A 179 -4.10 -1.58 -0.95
N GLN A 180 -2.92 -1.33 -0.40
CA GLN A 180 -2.51 -1.86 0.90
C GLN A 180 -2.72 -0.78 1.96
N VAL A 181 -3.44 -1.12 3.03
CA VAL A 181 -3.68 -0.18 4.12
C VAL A 181 -3.27 -0.83 5.43
N THR A 182 -2.23 -0.30 6.07
CA THR A 182 -1.73 -0.79 7.36
C THR A 182 -2.13 0.18 8.46
N CYS A 183 -2.72 -0.31 9.54
CA CYS A 183 -3.28 0.54 10.60
C CYS A 183 -2.74 0.14 11.97
N ASP A 184 -1.56 0.64 12.30
CA ASP A 184 -0.87 0.32 13.56
C ASP A 184 -1.24 1.27 14.71
N GLY A 185 -1.65 2.50 14.40
CA GLY A 185 -1.99 3.50 15.40
C GLY A 185 -3.34 3.26 16.10
N HIS A 186 -3.51 3.76 17.32
CA HIS A 186 -4.79 3.62 18.04
C HIS A 186 -5.89 4.40 17.31
N ASP A 187 -7.02 3.75 17.03
CA ASP A 187 -8.12 4.30 16.21
C ASP A 187 -7.67 4.87 14.85
N ALA A 188 -6.50 4.44 14.34
CA ALA A 188 -5.91 5.00 13.12
C ALA A 188 -6.86 4.88 11.94
N CYS A 189 -7.59 3.78 11.83
CA CYS A 189 -8.51 3.48 10.72
C CYS A 189 -9.93 3.22 11.22
N ARG A 190 -10.42 4.15 12.05
CA ARG A 190 -11.77 4.07 12.63
C ARG A 190 -12.89 3.96 11.58
N ALA A 191 -12.70 4.58 10.42
CA ALA A 191 -13.56 4.37 9.26
C ALA A 191 -12.89 3.35 8.31
N PRO A 192 -13.66 2.39 7.76
CA PRO A 192 -13.09 1.35 6.90
C PRO A 192 -12.54 1.92 5.59
N ALA A 193 -11.57 1.20 5.02
CA ALA A 193 -11.14 1.46 3.66
C ALA A 193 -12.29 1.18 2.68
N SER A 194 -12.46 2.04 1.68
CA SER A 194 -13.47 1.86 0.63
C SER A 194 -12.82 1.19 -0.58
N CYS A 195 -13.10 -0.09 -0.77
CA CYS A 195 -12.51 -0.90 -1.84
C CYS A 195 -13.45 -1.06 -3.04
N PRO A 196 -12.89 -1.05 -4.27
CA PRO A 196 -13.66 -1.33 -5.49
C PRO A 196 -14.17 -2.78 -5.52
N PRO A 197 -15.37 -3.03 -6.10
CA PRO A 197 -15.89 -4.38 -6.26
C PRO A 197 -14.98 -5.22 -7.17
N GLY A 198 -14.73 -6.47 -6.78
CA GLY A 198 -13.90 -7.41 -7.55
C GLY A 198 -12.41 -7.41 -7.18
N CYS A 199 -11.99 -6.60 -6.21
CA CYS A 199 -10.62 -6.62 -5.66
C CYS A 199 -10.57 -7.23 -4.23
N SER A 200 -11.66 -7.83 -3.76
CA SER A 200 -11.85 -8.37 -2.40
C SER A 200 -11.26 -9.78 -2.19
N ASP A 201 -10.94 -10.49 -3.27
CA ASP A 201 -10.65 -11.93 -3.25
C ASP A 201 -9.14 -12.20 -3.45
N ASP A 202 -8.32 -12.03 -2.41
CA ASP A 202 -6.88 -12.41 -2.32
C ASP A 202 -5.81 -11.45 -2.88
N PHE A 203 -6.13 -10.41 -3.67
CA PHE A 203 -5.07 -9.63 -4.38
C PHE A 203 -4.99 -8.12 -4.18
N GLY A 204 -5.94 -7.44 -3.51
CA GLY A 204 -6.00 -6.00 -3.77
C GLY A 204 -6.46 -5.00 -2.73
N CYS A 205 -7.00 -5.45 -1.62
CA CYS A 205 -7.42 -4.57 -0.55
C CYS A 205 -7.21 -5.27 0.79
N THR A 206 -5.98 -5.30 1.28
CA THR A 206 -5.66 -5.87 2.59
C THR A 206 -5.58 -4.74 3.61
N THR A 207 -6.46 -4.82 4.61
CA THR A 207 -6.31 -4.04 5.83
C THR A 207 -5.69 -4.93 6.89
N ASP A 208 -4.42 -4.76 7.20
CA ASP A 208 -3.78 -5.43 8.32
C ASP A 208 -4.05 -4.65 9.62
N GLY A 209 -4.67 -5.30 10.61
CA GLY A 209 -4.94 -4.76 11.95
C GLY A 209 -6.31 -5.16 12.54
N ASP A 210 -6.35 -5.47 13.83
CA ASP A 210 -7.52 -6.02 14.57
C ASP A 210 -8.80 -5.16 14.55
N ASN A 211 -8.74 -3.91 14.06
CA ASN A 211 -9.82 -2.93 14.14
C ASN A 211 -10.22 -2.30 12.81
N CYS A 212 -9.59 -2.70 11.71
CA CYS A 212 -10.04 -2.32 10.39
C CYS A 212 -11.06 -3.35 9.96
N ALA A 213 -12.30 -2.93 9.69
CA ALA A 213 -13.27 -3.83 9.07
C ALA A 213 -12.67 -4.29 7.74
N THR A 214 -12.14 -5.51 7.76
CA THR A 214 -11.74 -6.30 6.61
C THR A 214 -12.89 -6.27 5.61
N CYS A 215 -12.57 -5.99 4.35
CA CYS A 215 -13.53 -5.93 3.26
C CYS A 215 -14.22 -7.29 3.04
#